data_AF-A0A318K4Z1-F1
#
_entry.id   AF-A0A318K4Z1-F1
#
_cell.length_a   1.000
_cell.length_b   1.000
_cell.length_c   1.000
_cell.angle_alpha   90.00
_cell.angle_beta   90.00
_cell.angle_gamma   90.00
#
_symmetry.space_group_name_H-M   'P 1'
#
loop_
_entity.id
_entity.type
_entity.pdbx_description
1 polymer ?
#
loop_
_entity_poly.entity_id
_entity_poly.type
_entity_poly.pdbx_seq_one_letter_code
_entity_poly.pdbx_strand_id
1 'polypeptide(L)'
;MTDQYRVDLAHLDTVTAQLESLNGFVEELLRELEERIAVVQRDWSGAAADAHAATHAQWITAAAMIHGELAKVKTAAAAALSSYDAGTAANLSMLGRSGQ
;
A
#
# COMPACT_ATOMS: atom_id res chain seq x y z
N MET A 1 -5.28 -25.72 23.44
CA MET A 1 -3.96 -25.43 22.83
C MET A 1 -4.17 -25.12 21.34
N THR A 2 -4.93 -24.07 21.04
CA THR A 2 -5.40 -23.71 19.68
C THR A 2 -5.20 -22.23 19.34
N ASP A 3 -4.53 -21.47 20.22
CA ASP A 3 -4.36 -20.02 20.05
C ASP A 3 -3.17 -19.62 19.15
N GLN A 4 -2.40 -20.58 18.66
CA GLN A 4 -1.11 -20.33 18.01
C GLN A 4 -1.20 -19.93 16.51
N TYR A 5 -2.40 -19.92 15.93
CA TYR A 5 -2.61 -19.58 14.51
C TYR A 5 -3.82 -18.68 14.26
N ARG A 6 -4.21 -17.83 15.23
CA ARG A 6 -5.04 -16.67 14.90
C ARG A 6 -4.12 -15.60 14.34
N VAL A 7 -4.06 -15.52 13.01
CA VAL A 7 -3.65 -14.27 12.37
C VAL A 7 -4.52 -13.18 12.99
N ASP A 8 -3.91 -12.15 13.56
CA ASP A 8 -4.65 -10.98 14.04
C ASP A 8 -5.09 -10.19 12.80
N LEU A 9 -6.27 -10.57 12.29
CA LEU A 9 -6.89 -9.98 11.10
C LEU A 9 -7.15 -8.48 11.31
N ALA A 10 -7.42 -8.06 12.55
CA ALA A 10 -7.59 -6.65 12.89
C ALA A 10 -6.25 -5.89 12.83
N HIS A 11 -5.14 -6.53 13.22
CA HIS A 11 -3.81 -5.97 13.04
C HIS A 11 -3.44 -5.81 11.56
N LEU A 12 -3.77 -6.81 10.72
CA LEU A 12 -3.53 -6.74 9.28
C LEU A 12 -4.33 -5.60 8.61
N ASP A 13 -5.60 -5.41 8.98
CA ASP A 13 -6.42 -4.30 8.50
C ASP A 13 -5.85 -2.95 8.96
N THR A 14 -5.38 -2.87 10.21
CA THR A 14 -4.77 -1.65 10.76
C THR A 14 -3.51 -1.26 9.99
N VAL A 15 -2.60 -2.21 9.78
CA VAL A 15 -1.34 -1.96 9.04
C VAL A 15 -1.66 -1.58 7.59
N THR A 16 -2.65 -2.22 6.96
CA THR A 16 -3.08 -1.88 5.60
C THR A 16 -3.61 -0.43 5.54
N ALA A 17 -4.47 -0.02 6.46
CA ALA A 17 -4.99 1.35 6.51
C ALA A 17 -3.89 2.39 6.74
N GLN A 18 -2.90 2.10 7.58
CA GLN A 18 -1.75 2.97 7.81
C GLN A 18 -0.89 3.13 6.54
N LEU A 19 -0.67 2.03 5.80
CA LEU A 19 0.06 2.06 4.53
C LEU A 19 -0.68 2.89 3.47
N GLU A 20 -2.01 2.78 3.39
CA GLU A 20 -2.81 3.61 2.47
C GLU A 20 -2.71 5.09 2.82
N SER A 21 -2.79 5.43 4.11
CA SER A 21 -2.65 6.81 4.56
C SER A 21 -1.26 7.38 4.26
N LEU A 22 -0.20 6.61 4.50
CA LEU A 22 1.17 7.04 4.20
C LEU A 22 1.37 7.25 2.70
N ASN A 23 0.82 6.36 1.90
CA ASN A 23 0.89 6.43 0.44
C ASN A 23 0.20 7.68 -0.10
N GLY A 24 -1.04 7.96 0.32
CA GLY A 24 -1.73 9.20 -0.07
C GLY A 24 -1.00 10.46 0.40
N PHE A 25 -0.37 10.43 1.57
CA PHE A 25 0.47 11.53 2.05
C PHE A 25 1.70 11.76 1.17
N VAL A 26 2.38 10.69 0.74
CA VAL A 26 3.54 10.79 -0.16
C VAL A 26 3.15 11.32 -1.53
N GLU A 27 2.02 10.86 -2.09
CA GLU A 27 1.50 11.37 -3.38
C GLU A 27 1.23 12.88 -3.32
N GLU A 28 0.56 13.34 -2.28
CA GLU A 28 0.25 14.76 -2.11
C GLU A 28 1.52 15.60 -1.94
N LEU A 29 2.49 15.13 -1.15
CA LEU A 29 3.78 15.79 -1.01
C LEU A 29 4.53 15.90 -2.34
N LEU A 30 4.51 14.84 -3.16
CA LEU A 30 5.18 14.85 -4.47
C LEU A 30 4.49 15.80 -5.44
N ARG A 31 3.15 15.83 -5.45
CA ARG A 31 2.35 16.76 -6.23
C ARG A 31 2.66 18.22 -5.87
N GLU A 32 2.66 18.54 -4.58
CA GLU A 32 3.03 19.88 -4.11
C GLU A 32 4.47 20.25 -4.48
N LEU A 33 5.39 19.29 -4.38
CA LEU A 33 6.79 19.50 -4.74
C LEU A 33 6.94 19.76 -6.25
N GLU A 34 6.23 19.00 -7.10
CA GLU A 34 6.19 19.22 -8.55
C GLU A 34 5.69 20.61 -8.90
N GLU A 35 4.61 21.08 -8.27
CA GLU A 35 4.08 22.42 -8.50
C GLU A 35 5.11 23.51 -8.17
N ARG A 36 5.84 23.35 -7.05
CA ARG A 36 6.89 24.28 -6.63
C ARG A 36 8.10 24.23 -7.56
N ILE A 37 8.53 23.03 -7.96
CA ILE A 37 9.64 22.84 -8.91
C ILE A 37 9.29 23.46 -10.26
N ALA A 38 8.06 23.27 -10.75
CA ALA A 38 7.61 23.82 -12.02
C ALA A 38 7.62 25.35 -12.05
N VAL A 39 7.39 26.01 -10.90
CA VAL A 39 7.56 27.47 -10.78
C VAL A 39 9.03 27.86 -10.90
N VAL A 40 9.93 27.18 -10.18
CA VAL A 40 11.37 27.50 -10.17
C VAL A 40 12.03 27.22 -11.52
N GLN A 41 11.68 26.11 -12.17
CA GLN A 41 12.22 25.69 -13.47
C GLN A 41 11.93 26.66 -14.62
N ARG A 42 10.94 27.55 -14.50
CA ARG A 42 10.66 28.56 -15.54
C ARG A 42 11.83 29.52 -15.75
N ASP A 43 12.49 29.87 -14.66
CA ASP A 43 13.59 30.84 -14.66
C ASP A 43 14.95 30.17 -14.37
N TRP A 44 14.95 28.92 -13.93
CA TRP A 44 16.16 28.14 -13.63
C TRP A 44 16.52 27.22 -14.79
N SER A 45 17.63 27.54 -15.47
CA SER A 45 18.14 26.79 -16.61
C SER A 45 19.63 26.42 -16.46
N GLY A 46 20.12 25.53 -17.33
CA GLY A 46 21.50 25.07 -17.37
C GLY A 46 21.71 23.70 -16.72
N ALA A 47 22.95 23.22 -16.73
CA ALA A 47 23.27 21.84 -16.37
C ALA A 47 22.79 21.38 -14.97
N ALA A 48 22.71 22.31 -14.01
CA ALA A 48 22.18 22.01 -12.68
C ALA A 48 20.65 21.79 -12.69
N ALA A 49 19.92 22.57 -13.50
CA ALA A 49 18.48 22.42 -13.67
C ALA A 49 18.17 21.08 -14.37
N ASP A 50 18.95 20.71 -15.39
CA ASP A 50 18.82 19.44 -16.11
C ASP A 50 19.10 18.23 -15.18
N ALA A 51 20.17 18.30 -14.39
CA ALA A 51 20.51 17.26 -13.43
C ALA A 51 19.41 17.06 -12.37
N HIS A 52 18.87 18.17 -11.84
CA HIS A 52 17.76 18.13 -10.90
C HIS A 52 16.50 17.51 -11.54
N ALA A 53 16.13 17.92 -12.76
CA ALA A 53 14.97 17.37 -13.48
C ALA A 53 15.11 15.85 -13.70
N ALA A 54 16.31 15.37 -14.06
CA ALA A 54 16.58 13.96 -14.24
C ALA A 54 16.44 13.16 -12.93
N THR A 55 17.01 13.64 -11.82
CA THR A 55 16.86 12.99 -10.50
C THR A 55 15.41 13.02 -10.03
N HIS A 56 14.72 14.14 -10.23
CA HIS A 56 13.32 14.27 -9.85
C HIS A 56 12.41 13.28 -10.60
N ALA A 57 12.61 13.10 -11.91
CA ALA A 57 11.87 12.10 -12.69
C ALA A 57 12.06 10.66 -12.16
N GLN A 58 13.26 10.33 -11.67
CA GLN A 58 13.51 9.03 -11.03
C GLN A 58 12.74 8.88 -9.73
N TRP A 59 12.63 9.94 -8.93
CA TRP A 59 11.87 9.91 -7.67
C TRP A 59 10.37 9.73 -7.91
N ILE A 60 9.79 10.42 -8.90
CA ILE A 60 8.38 10.24 -9.28
C ILE A 60 8.11 8.81 -9.73
N THR A 61 9.00 8.25 -10.55
CA THR A 61 8.89 6.86 -10.99
C THR A 61 8.93 5.88 -9.81
N ALA A 62 9.87 6.08 -8.88
CA ALA A 62 10.00 5.24 -7.69
C ALA A 62 8.77 5.30 -6.78
N ALA A 63 8.20 6.50 -6.58
CA ALA A 63 6.99 6.67 -5.79
C ALA A 63 5.78 5.96 -6.43
N ALA A 64 5.60 6.09 -7.74
CA ALA A 64 4.53 5.39 -8.46
C ALA A 64 4.68 3.85 -8.36
N MET A 65 5.92 3.33 -8.39
CA MET A 65 6.16 1.90 -8.17
C MET A 65 5.76 1.47 -6.75
N ILE A 66 6.14 2.22 -5.72
CA ILE A 66 5.78 1.91 -4.32
C ILE A 66 4.26 1.89 -4.17
N HIS A 67 3.55 2.86 -4.76
CA HIS A 67 2.09 2.89 -4.78
C HIS A 67 1.50 1.60 -5.37
N GLY A 68 2.00 1.20 -6.54
CA GLY A 68 1.56 -0.03 -7.21
C GLY A 68 1.80 -1.29 -6.37
N GLU A 69 2.95 -1.39 -5.70
CA GLU A 69 3.27 -2.52 -4.82
C GLU A 69 2.39 -2.54 -3.56
N LEU A 70 2.11 -1.39 -2.95
CA LEU A 70 1.20 -1.31 -1.79
C LEU A 70 -0.22 -1.76 -2.15
N ALA A 71 -0.73 -1.39 -3.33
CA ALA A 71 -2.02 -1.87 -3.81
C ALA A 71 -2.07 -3.40 -3.97
N LYS A 72 -0.96 -4.02 -4.41
CA LYS A 72 -0.84 -5.48 -4.47
C LYS A 72 -0.84 -6.12 -3.09
N VAL A 73 -0.10 -5.55 -2.13
CA VAL A 73 -0.09 -6.02 -0.74
C VAL A 73 -1.48 -5.97 -0.13
N LYS A 74 -2.23 -4.88 -0.33
CA LYS A 74 -3.62 -4.76 0.12
C LYS A 74 -4.51 -5.84 -0.50
N THR A 75 -4.39 -6.08 -1.80
CA THR A 75 -5.16 -7.12 -2.50
C THR A 75 -4.85 -8.51 -1.95
N ALA A 76 -3.58 -8.81 -1.72
CA ALA A 76 -3.15 -10.07 -1.14
C ALA A 76 -3.66 -10.27 0.29
N ALA A 77 -3.63 -9.21 1.11
CA ALA A 77 -4.18 -9.22 2.47
C ALA A 77 -5.69 -9.50 2.48
N ALA A 78 -6.45 -8.83 1.62
CA ALA A 78 -7.89 -9.07 1.48
C ALA A 78 -8.21 -10.51 1.02
N ALA A 79 -7.42 -11.05 0.09
CA ALA A 79 -7.58 -12.43 -0.37
C ALA A 79 -7.26 -13.45 0.74
N ALA A 80 -6.23 -13.19 1.55
CA ALA A 80 -5.88 -14.02 2.69
C ALA A 80 -6.99 -14.01 3.75
N LEU A 81 -7.54 -12.84 4.07
CA LEU A 81 -8.67 -12.67 4.99
C LEU A 81 -9.89 -13.47 4.52
N SER A 82 -10.30 -13.29 3.26
CA SER A 82 -11.45 -14.01 2.68
C SER A 82 -11.26 -15.53 2.71
N SER A 83 -10.05 -16.01 2.45
CA SER A 83 -9.73 -17.44 2.50
C SER A 83 -9.82 -17.99 3.92
N TYR A 84 -9.40 -17.23 4.92
CA TYR A 84 -9.46 -17.61 6.34
C TYR A 84 -10.89 -17.69 6.85
N ASP A 85 -11.73 -16.71 6.50
CA ASP A 85 -13.16 -16.71 6.85
C ASP A 85 -13.90 -17.88 6.21
N ALA A 86 -13.65 -18.13 4.92
CA ALA A 86 -14.26 -19.26 4.20
C ALA A 86 -13.86 -20.60 4.80
N GLY A 87 -12.58 -20.78 5.15
CA GLY A 87 -12.09 -21.99 5.82
C GLY A 87 -12.71 -22.20 7.20
N THR A 88 -12.86 -21.12 7.98
CA THR A 88 -13.50 -21.16 9.30
C THR A 88 -14.98 -21.50 9.20
N ALA A 89 -15.70 -20.91 8.25
CA ALA A 89 -17.12 -21.19 8.01
C ALA A 89 -17.34 -22.64 7.52
N ALA A 90 -16.49 -23.13 6.63
CA ALA A 90 -16.53 -24.51 6.17
C ALA A 90 -16.29 -25.51 7.32
N ASN A 91 -15.31 -25.23 8.17
CA ASN A 91 -15.01 -26.05 9.35
C ASN A 91 -16.17 -26.04 10.36
N LEU A 92 -16.77 -24.87 10.66
CA LEU A 92 -17.97 -24.79 11.49
C LEU A 92 -19.13 -25.59 10.88
N SER A 93 -19.34 -25.47 9.57
CA SER A 93 -20.41 -26.18 8.88
C SER A 93 -20.20 -27.69 8.86
N MET A 94 -18.96 -28.18 8.75
CA MET A 94 -18.67 -29.62 8.80
C MET A 94 -18.81 -30.17 10.21
N LEU A 95 -18.22 -29.48 11.20
CA LEU A 95 -18.26 -29.90 12.60
C LEU A 95 -19.67 -29.83 13.20
N GLY A 96 -20.45 -28.82 12.82
CA GLY A 96 -21.86 -28.69 13.21
C GLY A 96 -22.78 -29.75 12.58
N ARG A 97 -22.38 -30.37 11.47
CA ARG A 97 -23.09 -31.50 10.84
C ARG A 97 -22.70 -32.86 11.42
N SER A 98 -21.51 -32.99 12.00
CA SER A 98 -21.04 -34.23 12.65
C SER A 98 -21.45 -34.37 14.13
N GLY A 99 -22.05 -33.34 14.72
CA GLY A 99 -22.48 -33.32 16.13
C GLY A 99 -23.97 -33.56 16.35
N GLN A 100 -24.72 -33.99 15.32
CA GLN A 100 -26.16 -34.26 15.38
C GLN A 100 -26.46 -35.72 15.02
#